data_AF-I9R1Y4-F1
#
_entry.id   AF-I9R1Y4-F1
#
_cell.length_a   1.000
_cell.length_b   1.000
_cell.length_c   1.000
_cell.angle_alpha   90.00
_cell.angle_beta   90.00
_cell.angle_gamma   90.00
#
_symmetry.space_group_name_H-M   'P 1'
#
loop_
_entity.id
_entity.type
_entity.pdbx_description
1 polymer ?
#
loop_
_entity_poly.entity_id
_entity_poly.type
_entity_poly.pdbx_seq_one_letter_code
_entity_poly.pdbx_strand_id
1 'polypeptide(L)'
;MKIKGLLLGMFACAALVACTNDDIVENNNIEQPEKVKANLTLSISTSTGSGRAADAETGDDVENGTPSEGSIKDAVIIISPVQGNTATGLVEYADNITVTSGVYEPSFQLNQTGSYNVLVILNPCADIANKAKETSATAAGVYEYVTNYSITAGSSNDASVDVVTKGASARDHFMMANSEAAMVNITSQDPNNLSFKP
;
A
#
# COMPACT_ATOMS: atom_id res chain seq x y z
N MET A 1 -11.70 6.92 63.77
CA MET A 1 -11.52 7.64 62.48
C MET A 1 -10.03 7.91 62.31
N LYS A 2 -9.43 7.46 61.21
CA LYS A 2 -8.00 7.53 60.90
C LYS A 2 -7.82 8.47 59.72
N ILE A 3 -7.05 9.54 59.91
CA ILE A 3 -6.58 10.41 58.83
C ILE A 3 -5.14 10.00 58.53
N LYS A 4 -4.89 9.37 57.39
CA LYS A 4 -3.56 9.25 56.74
C LYS A 4 -3.80 8.88 55.27
N GLY A 5 -3.34 9.71 54.34
CA GLY A 5 -3.33 9.35 52.92
C GLY A 5 -3.52 10.50 51.94
N LEU A 6 -2.91 11.67 52.18
CA LEU A 6 -2.63 12.62 51.10
C LEU A 6 -1.38 12.12 50.37
N LEU A 7 -1.56 11.34 49.30
CA LEU A 7 -0.52 11.15 48.29
C LEU A 7 -1.07 11.69 46.97
N LEU A 8 -0.73 12.97 46.78
CA LEU A 8 -0.86 13.73 45.56
C LEU A 8 0.12 13.14 44.53
N GLY A 9 -0.29 12.07 43.86
CA GLY A 9 0.42 11.48 42.74
C GLY A 9 0.13 12.28 41.48
N MET A 10 1.02 13.23 41.16
CA MET A 10 1.08 13.93 39.89
C MET A 10 1.15 12.93 38.73
N PHE A 11 0.01 12.62 38.12
CA PHE A 11 -0.05 12.21 36.73
C PHE A 11 -0.35 13.47 35.92
N ALA A 12 0.71 14.22 35.63
CA ALA A 12 0.67 15.23 34.58
C ALA A 12 0.45 14.49 33.26
N CYS A 13 -0.81 14.37 32.87
CA CYS A 13 -1.17 14.08 31.50
C CYS A 13 -0.73 15.30 30.67
N ALA A 14 0.52 15.28 30.21
CA ALA A 14 0.99 16.16 29.16
C ALA A 14 0.36 15.72 27.83
N ALA A 15 -0.97 15.80 27.75
CA ALA A 15 -1.64 15.99 26.48
C ALA A 15 -1.50 17.49 26.18
N LEU A 16 -0.31 17.89 25.72
CA LEU A 16 -0.20 19.13 24.95
C LEU A 16 -1.00 18.87 23.67
N VAL A 17 -2.26 19.29 23.71
CA VAL A 17 -3.04 19.65 22.54
C VAL A 17 -2.26 20.75 21.84
N ALA A 18 -1.35 20.36 20.95
CA ALA A 18 -0.79 21.22 19.92
C ALA A 18 -1.75 21.22 18.72
N CYS A 19 -2.97 21.68 18.95
CA CYS A 19 -3.71 22.36 17.90
C CYS A 19 -3.19 23.81 17.89
N THR A 20 -2.94 24.35 16.70
CA THR A 20 -2.51 25.73 16.37
C THR A 20 -1.01 26.05 16.46
N ASN A 21 -0.24 25.57 15.48
CA ASN A 21 0.63 26.40 14.62
C ASN A 21 1.24 25.50 13.54
N ASP A 22 0.87 25.71 12.29
CA ASP A 22 1.28 24.89 11.15
C ASP A 22 2.71 25.24 10.63
N ASP A 23 3.47 26.06 11.35
CA ASP A 23 4.71 26.68 10.84
C ASP A 23 5.81 26.95 11.89
N ILE A 24 5.87 26.16 12.97
CA ILE A 24 7.07 26.12 13.83
C ILE A 24 7.49 24.67 13.97
N VAL A 25 8.41 24.26 13.10
CA VAL A 25 9.17 23.02 13.30
C VAL A 25 10.28 23.38 14.27
N GLU A 26 10.19 22.92 15.52
CA GLU A 26 11.35 22.88 16.40
C GLU A 26 12.39 21.99 15.73
N ASN A 27 13.49 22.59 15.25
CA ASN A 27 14.62 21.85 14.71
C ASN A 27 15.32 21.10 15.84
N ASN A 28 14.85 19.88 16.13
CA ASN A 28 15.45 18.98 17.11
C ASN A 28 16.67 18.22 16.56
N ASN A 29 17.34 18.72 15.50
CA ASN A 29 18.47 18.06 14.84
C ASN A 29 18.15 16.65 14.30
N ILE A 30 16.86 16.34 14.14
CA ILE A 30 16.36 15.15 13.45
C ILE A 30 15.95 15.62 12.05
N GLU A 31 16.60 15.09 11.02
CA GLU A 31 16.21 15.34 9.62
C GLU A 31 14.77 14.82 9.40
N GLN A 32 13.80 15.73 9.52
CA GLN A 32 12.42 15.45 9.19
C GLN A 32 12.15 15.80 7.73
N PRO A 33 11.36 15.00 7.02
CA PRO A 33 11.02 15.28 5.64
C PRO A 33 10.20 16.57 5.59
N GLU A 34 10.44 17.39 4.57
CA GLU A 34 9.73 18.64 4.38
C GLU A 34 8.24 18.38 4.12
N LYS A 35 7.37 19.18 4.75
CA LYS A 35 5.92 19.10 4.54
C LYS A 35 5.56 19.70 3.18
N VAL A 36 4.76 18.97 2.39
CA VAL A 36 4.24 19.41 1.08
C VAL A 36 2.78 18.95 0.92
N LYS A 37 2.15 19.27 -0.21
CA LYS A 37 0.84 18.71 -0.60
C LYS A 37 0.90 18.28 -2.07
N ALA A 38 1.25 17.03 -2.30
CA ALA A 38 1.31 16.44 -3.63
C ALA A 38 0.11 15.53 -3.86
N ASN A 39 -0.54 15.64 -5.03
CA ASN A 39 -1.59 14.72 -5.44
C ASN A 39 -1.01 13.68 -6.41
N LEU A 40 -1.23 12.41 -6.13
CA LEU A 40 -0.83 11.28 -6.94
C LEU A 40 -2.07 10.55 -7.43
N THR A 41 -2.30 10.52 -8.73
CA THR A 41 -3.33 9.69 -9.36
C THR A 41 -2.66 8.48 -9.99
N LEU A 42 -3.19 7.29 -9.71
CA LEU A 42 -2.76 6.05 -10.34
C LEU A 42 -3.77 5.69 -11.43
N SER A 43 -3.29 5.18 -12.57
CA SER A 43 -4.14 4.62 -13.62
C SER A 43 -3.83 3.14 -13.72
N ILE A 44 -4.78 2.29 -13.31
CA ILE A 44 -4.56 0.87 -13.08
C ILE A 44 -5.51 0.07 -13.97
N SER A 45 -4.95 -0.82 -14.79
CA SER A 45 -5.69 -1.77 -15.62
C SER A 45 -5.20 -3.19 -15.39
N THR A 46 -5.99 -4.17 -15.81
CA THR A 46 -5.53 -5.57 -15.81
C THR A 46 -4.54 -5.84 -16.92
N SER A 47 -3.67 -6.82 -16.71
CA SER A 47 -2.77 -7.29 -17.76
C SER A 47 -3.61 -7.87 -18.91
N THR A 48 -3.30 -7.45 -20.13
CA THR A 48 -3.92 -8.01 -21.34
C THR A 48 -2.92 -8.88 -22.09
N GLY A 49 -3.41 -9.91 -22.79
CA GLY A 49 -2.58 -10.75 -23.64
C GLY A 49 -1.75 -11.82 -22.93
N SER A 50 -2.00 -12.08 -21.65
CA SER A 50 -1.40 -13.21 -20.92
C SER A 50 -2.22 -14.48 -21.14
N GLY A 51 -2.20 -14.99 -22.38
CA GLY A 51 -2.87 -16.24 -22.69
C GLY A 51 -2.09 -17.45 -22.16
N ARG A 52 -2.81 -18.51 -21.81
CA ARG A 52 -2.26 -19.80 -21.38
C ARG A 52 -2.29 -20.81 -22.52
N ALA A 53 -1.48 -21.85 -22.44
CA ALA A 53 -1.61 -22.99 -23.36
C ALA A 53 -3.03 -23.56 -23.25
N ALA A 54 -3.68 -23.81 -24.39
CA ALA A 54 -5.00 -24.42 -24.40
C ALA A 54 -4.92 -25.87 -23.88
N ASP A 55 -5.98 -26.34 -23.21
CA ASP A 55 -6.09 -27.67 -22.57
C ASP A 55 -5.89 -28.85 -23.56
N ALA A 56 -5.92 -28.56 -24.86
CA ALA A 56 -5.47 -29.44 -25.92
C ALA A 56 -4.18 -28.87 -26.54
N GLU A 57 -3.02 -29.41 -26.17
CA GLU A 57 -1.70 -29.00 -26.69
C GLU A 57 -1.45 -29.40 -28.16
N THR A 58 -2.50 -29.41 -28.98
CA THR A 58 -2.38 -29.66 -30.43
C THR A 58 -2.28 -28.33 -31.16
N GLY A 59 -1.07 -27.76 -31.22
CA GLY A 59 -0.78 -26.54 -31.97
C GLY A 59 -0.39 -25.34 -31.09
N ASP A 60 -0.31 -24.16 -31.72
CA ASP A 60 0.08 -22.90 -31.07
C ASP A 60 -1.14 -22.12 -30.53
N ASP A 61 -2.24 -22.83 -30.24
CA ASP A 61 -3.49 -22.21 -29.78
C ASP A 61 -3.34 -21.68 -28.35
N VAL A 62 -3.79 -20.44 -28.15
CA VAL A 62 -3.70 -19.72 -26.89
C VAL A 62 -5.10 -19.51 -26.31
N GLU A 63 -5.30 -19.91 -25.06
CA GLU A 63 -6.51 -19.63 -24.28
C GLU A 63 -6.35 -18.28 -23.57
N ASN A 64 -7.16 -17.28 -23.98
CA ASN A 64 -7.07 -15.90 -23.48
C ASN A 64 -7.71 -15.69 -22.10
N GLY A 65 -8.21 -16.77 -21.48
CA GLY A 65 -8.87 -16.70 -20.20
C GLY A 65 -10.29 -16.14 -20.30
N THR A 66 -10.98 -16.07 -19.16
CA THR A 66 -12.36 -15.58 -19.12
C THR A 66 -12.41 -14.10 -18.73
N PRO A 67 -13.47 -13.34 -19.11
CA PRO A 67 -13.66 -11.97 -18.65
C PRO A 67 -13.62 -11.82 -17.12
N SER A 68 -14.06 -12.84 -16.38
CA SER A 68 -14.02 -12.83 -14.91
C SER A 68 -12.60 -12.88 -14.36
N GLU A 69 -11.65 -13.53 -15.05
CA GLU A 69 -10.25 -13.61 -14.61
C GLU A 69 -9.53 -12.26 -14.71
N GLY A 70 -9.94 -11.43 -15.67
CA GLY A 70 -9.44 -10.07 -15.86
C GLY A 70 -10.24 -9.00 -15.12
N SER A 71 -11.13 -9.37 -14.19
CA SER A 71 -11.93 -8.39 -13.44
C SER A 71 -11.16 -7.84 -12.24
N ILE A 72 -11.22 -6.53 -12.02
CA ILE A 72 -10.68 -5.89 -10.81
C ILE A 72 -11.81 -5.79 -9.79
N LYS A 73 -11.65 -6.44 -8.63
CA LYS A 73 -12.68 -6.47 -7.59
C LYS A 73 -12.28 -5.64 -6.37
N ASP A 74 -11.04 -5.77 -5.95
CA ASP A 74 -10.43 -5.07 -4.84
C ASP A 74 -8.93 -4.87 -5.11
N ALA A 75 -8.28 -4.02 -4.33
CA ALA A 75 -6.86 -3.73 -4.47
C ALA A 75 -6.23 -3.40 -3.12
N VAL A 76 -4.96 -3.78 -2.96
CA VAL A 76 -4.04 -3.19 -1.99
C VAL A 76 -3.11 -2.25 -2.74
N ILE A 77 -3.06 -0.99 -2.31
CA ILE A 77 -2.20 0.05 -2.87
C ILE A 77 -1.24 0.49 -1.78
N ILE A 78 0.05 0.41 -2.09
CA ILE A 78 1.13 0.71 -1.15
C ILE A 78 2.00 1.78 -1.77
N ILE A 79 2.08 2.94 -1.11
CA ILE A 79 3.01 4.01 -1.44
C ILE A 79 4.01 4.08 -0.29
N SER A 80 5.09 3.32 -0.41
CA SER A 80 6.07 3.10 0.66
C SER A 80 7.28 4.03 0.49
N PRO A 81 7.75 4.73 1.52
CA PRO A 81 9.00 5.47 1.45
C PRO A 81 10.14 4.50 1.13
N VAL A 82 11.08 4.92 0.27
CA VAL A 82 12.30 4.15 0.02
C VAL A 82 13.07 3.97 1.35
N GLN A 83 13.71 2.82 1.55
CA GLN A 83 14.47 2.53 2.77
C GLN A 83 15.45 3.66 3.10
N GLY A 84 15.45 4.09 4.37
CA GLY A 84 16.27 5.22 4.84
C GLY A 84 15.60 6.59 4.69
N ASN A 85 14.47 6.69 3.99
CA ASN A 85 13.64 7.89 3.97
C ASN A 85 12.79 7.99 5.25
N THR A 86 12.76 9.18 5.87
CA THR A 86 11.97 9.48 7.08
C THR A 86 10.52 9.87 6.79
N ALA A 87 10.13 9.92 5.51
CA ALA A 87 8.75 10.14 5.08
C ALA A 87 7.80 9.03 5.57
N THR A 88 6.54 9.40 5.72
CA THR A 88 5.41 8.51 5.98
C THR A 88 4.77 8.15 4.65
N GLY A 89 4.61 6.85 4.41
CA GLY A 89 3.88 6.34 3.26
C GLY A 89 2.39 6.16 3.51
N LEU A 90 1.73 5.50 2.58
CA LEU A 90 0.31 5.18 2.63
C LEU A 90 0.09 3.70 2.26
N VAL A 91 -0.89 3.08 2.92
CA VAL A 91 -1.45 1.79 2.51
C VAL A 91 -2.97 1.98 2.43
N GLU A 92 -3.56 1.55 1.33
CA GLU A 92 -5.00 1.52 1.15
C GLU A 92 -5.42 0.11 0.72
N TYR A 93 -6.46 -0.41 1.37
CA TYR A 93 -7.24 -1.53 0.84
C TYR A 93 -8.56 -0.97 0.30
N ALA A 94 -8.74 -1.04 -1.01
CA ALA A 94 -9.95 -0.62 -1.71
C ALA A 94 -10.79 -1.86 -2.04
N ASP A 95 -12.03 -1.92 -1.55
CA ASP A 95 -12.97 -3.00 -1.81
C ASP A 95 -14.09 -2.54 -2.76
N ASN A 96 -14.72 -3.48 -3.46
CA ASN A 96 -15.81 -3.22 -4.41
C ASN A 96 -15.45 -2.14 -5.45
N ILE A 97 -14.26 -2.26 -6.04
CA ILE A 97 -13.72 -1.31 -7.01
C ILE A 97 -14.65 -1.19 -8.21
N THR A 98 -14.94 0.05 -8.59
CA THR A 98 -15.62 0.35 -9.85
C THR A 98 -14.59 0.66 -10.92
N VAL A 99 -14.61 -0.13 -11.99
CA VAL A 99 -13.77 0.05 -13.16
C VAL A 99 -14.55 0.77 -14.25
N THR A 100 -13.99 1.84 -14.80
CA THR A 100 -14.59 2.59 -15.92
C THR A 100 -13.70 2.43 -17.14
N SER A 101 -14.28 1.94 -18.25
CA SER A 101 -13.53 1.70 -19.50
C SER A 101 -12.27 0.85 -19.32
N GLY A 102 -12.31 -0.13 -18.41
CA GLY A 102 -11.18 -1.02 -18.13
C GLY A 102 -10.11 -0.45 -17.19
N VAL A 103 -10.31 0.75 -16.63
CA VAL A 103 -9.35 1.42 -15.75
C VAL A 103 -9.95 1.72 -14.38
N TYR A 104 -9.16 1.50 -13.34
CA TYR A 104 -9.38 1.95 -11.97
C TYR A 104 -8.42 3.12 -11.66
N GLU A 105 -8.96 4.28 -11.24
CA GLU A 105 -8.19 5.51 -11.06
C GLU A 105 -8.30 6.11 -9.64
N PRO A 106 -7.61 5.54 -8.64
CA PRO A 106 -7.55 6.11 -7.30
C PRO A 106 -6.61 7.33 -7.25
N SER A 107 -6.88 8.24 -6.32
CA SER A 107 -6.08 9.44 -6.08
C SER A 107 -5.72 9.58 -4.61
N PHE A 108 -4.46 9.94 -4.34
CA PHE A 108 -3.87 10.02 -3.03
C PHE A 108 -3.21 11.38 -2.80
N GLN A 109 -3.18 11.82 -1.55
CA GLN A 109 -2.40 12.99 -1.16
C GLN A 109 -1.18 12.56 -0.36
N LEU A 110 0.02 12.92 -0.84
CA LEU A 110 1.29 12.75 -0.13
C LEU A 110 1.70 14.08 0.47
N ASN A 111 1.98 14.06 1.77
CA ASN A 111 2.18 15.28 2.56
C ASN A 111 3.65 15.58 2.87
N GLN A 112 4.57 14.81 2.32
CA GLN A 112 6.00 14.90 2.63
C GLN A 112 6.84 14.75 1.36
N THR A 113 7.97 15.44 1.31
CA THR A 113 8.98 15.22 0.26
C THR A 113 9.63 13.86 0.44
N GLY A 114 10.06 13.26 -0.66
CA GLY A 114 10.81 12.02 -0.63
C GLY A 114 10.61 11.15 -1.84
N SER A 115 11.40 10.07 -1.90
CA SER A 115 11.22 8.98 -2.85
C SER A 115 10.33 7.90 -2.25
N TYR A 116 9.36 7.43 -3.04
CA TYR A 116 8.42 6.39 -2.65
C TYR A 116 8.35 5.30 -3.71
N ASN A 117 8.41 4.05 -3.27
CA ASN A 117 8.03 2.89 -4.06
C ASN A 117 6.49 2.78 -4.11
N VAL A 118 5.96 2.52 -5.30
CA VAL A 118 4.54 2.25 -5.52
C VAL A 118 4.39 0.78 -5.88
N LEU A 119 3.56 0.08 -5.11
CA LEU A 119 3.20 -1.32 -5.32
C LEU A 119 1.67 -1.43 -5.28
N VAL A 120 1.10 -2.00 -6.34
CA VAL A 120 -0.32 -2.23 -6.46
C VAL A 120 -0.52 -3.73 -6.58
N ILE A 121 -1.39 -4.28 -5.75
CA ILE A 121 -1.84 -5.67 -5.81
C ILE A 121 -3.34 -5.62 -6.06
N LEU A 122 -3.76 -5.95 -7.28
CA LEU A 122 -5.15 -6.18 -7.61
C LEU A 122 -5.54 -7.58 -7.16
N ASN A 123 -6.78 -7.71 -6.70
CA ASN A 123 -7.32 -8.98 -6.24
C ASN A 123 -6.42 -9.70 -5.23
N PRO A 124 -5.93 -9.02 -4.18
CA PRO A 124 -5.00 -9.60 -3.23
C PRO A 124 -5.59 -10.83 -2.55
N CYS A 125 -4.73 -11.81 -2.26
CA CYS A 125 -5.09 -12.92 -1.39
C CYS A 125 -5.53 -12.42 0.00
N ALA A 126 -6.22 -13.29 0.74
CA ALA A 126 -6.72 -12.95 2.07
C ALA A 126 -5.62 -12.47 3.02
N ASP A 127 -4.42 -13.06 2.96
CA ASP A 127 -3.29 -12.70 3.80
C ASP A 127 -2.80 -11.27 3.54
N ILE A 128 -2.56 -10.93 2.28
CA ILE A 128 -2.12 -9.59 1.86
C ILE A 128 -3.20 -8.55 2.18
N ALA A 129 -4.46 -8.85 1.87
CA ALA A 129 -5.58 -7.97 2.19
C ALA A 129 -5.69 -7.73 3.71
N ASN A 130 -5.58 -8.78 4.53
CA ASN A 130 -5.64 -8.67 5.98
C ASN A 130 -4.46 -7.89 6.54
N LYS A 131 -3.24 -8.11 6.01
CA LYS A 131 -2.06 -7.35 6.40
C LYS A 131 -2.23 -5.85 6.15
N ALA A 132 -2.78 -5.48 5.00
CA ALA A 132 -3.04 -4.08 4.65
C ALA A 132 -4.11 -3.42 5.53
N LYS A 133 -5.05 -4.19 6.10
CA LYS A 133 -6.12 -3.70 6.98
C LYS A 133 -5.73 -3.61 8.46
N GLU A 134 -4.55 -4.06 8.85
CA GLU A 134 -4.11 -3.96 10.25
C GLU A 134 -4.04 -2.50 10.68
N THR A 135 -4.58 -2.16 11.86
CA THR A 135 -4.54 -0.78 12.38
C THR A 135 -3.11 -0.26 12.59
N SER A 136 -2.15 -1.17 12.81
CA SER A 136 -0.73 -0.87 12.95
C SER A 136 0.06 -1.02 11.65
N ALA A 137 -0.61 -1.25 10.51
CA ALA A 137 0.07 -1.38 9.22
C ALA A 137 0.83 -0.09 8.88
N THR A 138 2.12 -0.22 8.60
CA THR A 138 2.93 0.86 8.01
C THR A 138 3.16 0.55 6.54
N ALA A 139 3.28 1.57 5.68
CA ALA A 139 3.55 1.36 4.26
C ALA A 139 4.83 0.57 4.01
N ALA A 140 5.89 0.87 4.76
CA ALA A 140 7.13 0.10 4.73
C ALA A 140 6.92 -1.37 5.13
N GLY A 141 6.20 -1.62 6.22
CA GLY A 141 5.99 -2.97 6.72
C GLY A 141 5.09 -3.82 5.82
N VAL A 142 4.06 -3.23 5.20
CA VAL A 142 3.21 -3.95 4.23
C VAL A 142 3.99 -4.17 2.93
N TYR A 143 4.75 -3.19 2.46
CA TYR A 143 5.62 -3.34 1.28
C TYR A 143 6.61 -4.49 1.45
N GLU A 144 7.31 -4.54 2.59
CA GLU A 144 8.24 -5.61 2.93
C GLU A 144 7.54 -6.96 3.03
N TYR A 145 6.37 -7.01 3.69
CA TYR A 145 5.59 -8.24 3.80
C TYR A 145 5.20 -8.80 2.43
N VAL A 146 4.68 -7.95 1.53
CA VAL A 146 4.22 -8.39 0.20
C VAL A 146 5.40 -8.80 -0.69
N THR A 147 6.48 -8.03 -0.69
CA THR A 147 7.67 -8.35 -1.53
C THR A 147 8.40 -9.62 -1.08
N ASN A 148 8.22 -10.03 0.18
CA ASN A 148 8.73 -11.30 0.71
C ASN A 148 7.62 -12.35 0.87
N TYR A 149 6.42 -12.11 0.34
CA TYR A 149 5.30 -13.02 0.53
C TYR A 149 5.57 -14.35 -0.18
N SER A 150 5.40 -15.43 0.57
CA SER A 150 5.51 -16.79 0.04
C SER A 150 4.46 -17.67 0.69
N ILE A 151 3.83 -18.53 -0.10
CA ILE A 151 2.95 -19.58 0.43
C ILE A 151 3.81 -20.61 1.15
N THR A 152 3.36 -21.08 2.32
CA THR A 152 4.04 -22.14 3.08
C THR A 152 4.33 -23.35 2.19
N ALA A 153 5.59 -23.79 2.19
CA ALA A 153 6.01 -24.97 1.45
C ALA A 153 5.28 -26.22 1.98
N GLY A 154 4.77 -27.06 1.06
CA GLY A 154 4.06 -28.31 1.40
C GLY A 154 2.53 -28.19 1.53
N SER A 155 1.95 -27.02 1.24
CA SER A 155 0.50 -26.88 1.07
C SER A 155 -0.01 -27.77 -0.06
N SER A 156 -1.24 -28.32 0.08
CA SER A 156 -1.90 -28.99 -1.05
C SER A 156 -2.18 -27.99 -2.17
N ASN A 157 -2.29 -28.47 -3.41
CA ASN A 157 -2.64 -27.61 -4.55
C ASN A 157 -3.94 -26.84 -4.28
N ASP A 158 -4.94 -27.48 -3.68
CA ASP A 158 -6.20 -26.82 -3.33
C ASP A 158 -6.02 -25.71 -2.29
N ALA A 159 -5.19 -25.94 -1.28
CA ALA A 159 -4.87 -24.92 -0.28
C ALA A 159 -4.06 -23.76 -0.90
N SER A 160 -3.14 -24.06 -1.82
CA SER A 160 -2.39 -23.04 -2.55
C SER A 160 -3.28 -22.21 -3.46
N VAL A 161 -4.25 -22.85 -4.16
CA VAL A 161 -5.22 -22.13 -4.98
C VAL A 161 -6.14 -21.28 -4.11
N ASP A 162 -6.66 -21.82 -3.01
CA ASP A 162 -7.51 -21.07 -2.09
C ASP A 162 -6.80 -19.85 -1.50
N VAL A 163 -5.49 -19.94 -1.23
CA VAL A 163 -4.71 -18.77 -0.82
C VAL A 163 -4.73 -17.70 -1.92
N VAL A 164 -4.40 -18.03 -3.17
CA VAL A 164 -4.31 -17.03 -4.25
C VAL A 164 -5.66 -16.52 -4.77
N THR A 165 -6.75 -17.27 -4.55
CA THR A 165 -8.11 -16.89 -4.99
C THR A 165 -8.99 -16.37 -3.85
N LYS A 166 -8.41 -15.97 -2.70
CA LYS A 166 -9.16 -15.49 -1.51
C LYS A 166 -10.20 -16.50 -1.00
N GLY A 167 -9.92 -17.80 -1.16
CA GLY A 167 -10.68 -18.94 -0.68
C GLY A 167 -11.49 -19.68 -1.76
N ALA A 168 -12.05 -20.83 -1.38
CA ALA A 168 -12.73 -21.79 -2.26
C ALA A 168 -13.87 -21.22 -3.14
N SER A 169 -14.43 -20.05 -2.79
CA SER A 169 -15.59 -19.45 -3.48
C SER A 169 -15.25 -18.34 -4.48
N ALA A 170 -13.99 -17.91 -4.57
CA ALA A 170 -13.58 -16.75 -5.35
C ALA A 170 -12.54 -17.11 -6.42
N ARG A 171 -12.75 -18.23 -7.13
CA ARG A 171 -11.85 -18.77 -8.17
C ARG A 171 -11.59 -17.82 -9.36
N ASP A 172 -12.32 -16.73 -9.45
CA ASP A 172 -12.18 -15.63 -10.41
C ASP A 172 -11.49 -14.38 -9.81
N HIS A 173 -10.79 -14.55 -8.68
CA HIS A 173 -10.06 -13.51 -7.96
C HIS A 173 -8.56 -13.70 -8.16
N PHE A 174 -8.12 -13.53 -9.40
CA PHE A 174 -6.71 -13.71 -9.75
C PHE A 174 -5.90 -12.51 -9.28
N MET A 175 -4.99 -12.75 -8.35
CA MET A 175 -4.04 -11.74 -7.88
C MET A 175 -3.15 -11.27 -9.03
N MET A 176 -3.04 -9.96 -9.20
CA MET A 176 -2.15 -9.32 -10.16
C MET A 176 -1.37 -8.22 -9.46
N ALA A 177 -0.10 -8.05 -9.79
CA ALA A 177 0.73 -6.96 -9.28
C ALA A 177 1.43 -6.23 -10.44
N ASN A 178 1.95 -5.03 -10.17
CA ASN A 178 2.75 -4.30 -11.15
C ASN A 178 3.95 -5.15 -11.63
N SER A 179 4.15 -5.20 -12.95
CA SER A 179 5.20 -6.00 -13.59
C SER A 179 6.60 -5.41 -13.38
N GLU A 180 6.68 -4.11 -13.10
CA GLU A 180 7.92 -3.38 -12.90
C GLU A 180 7.84 -2.53 -11.62
N ALA A 181 8.99 -2.27 -11.01
CA ALA A 181 9.08 -1.37 -9.88
C ALA A 181 8.71 0.06 -10.30
N ALA A 182 7.67 0.62 -9.69
CA ALA A 182 7.29 2.01 -9.87
C ALA A 182 7.82 2.86 -8.71
N MET A 183 8.41 4.01 -9.02
CA MET A 183 8.84 4.99 -8.02
C MET A 183 8.29 6.37 -8.34
N VAL A 184 7.95 7.13 -7.30
CA VAL A 184 7.56 8.53 -7.38
C VAL A 184 8.47 9.38 -6.50
N ASN A 185 8.90 10.53 -7.00
CA ASN A 185 9.73 11.49 -6.27
C ASN A 185 8.90 12.75 -6.02
N ILE A 186 8.71 13.09 -4.75
CA ILE A 186 8.01 14.29 -4.33
C ILE A 186 9.04 15.31 -3.88
N THR A 187 9.09 16.45 -4.59
CA THR A 187 9.99 17.56 -4.29
C THR A 187 9.19 18.81 -3.93
N SER A 188 9.77 19.65 -3.09
CA SER A 188 9.21 20.98 -2.83
C SER A 188 9.31 21.86 -4.06
N GLN A 189 8.34 22.75 -4.21
CA GLN A 189 8.30 23.77 -5.26
C GLN A 189 8.66 25.15 -4.70
N ASP A 190 9.13 25.25 -3.44
CA ASP A 190 9.59 26.51 -2.87
C ASP A 190 10.92 26.93 -3.53
N PRO A 191 10.94 28.01 -4.33
CA PRO A 191 12.15 28.47 -5.00
C PRO A 191 13.24 28.97 -4.04
N ASN A 192 12.91 29.19 -2.76
CA ASN A 192 13.87 29.64 -1.74
C ASN A 192 14.48 28.48 -0.94
N ASN A 193 14.06 27.23 -1.15
CA ASN A 193 14.62 26.07 -0.47
C ASN A 193 15.94 25.64 -1.15
N LEU A 194 17.04 26.26 -0.73
CA LEU A 194 18.40 26.07 -1.25
C LEU A 194 19.07 24.73 -0.85
N SER A 195 18.36 23.78 -0.25
CA SER A 195 18.95 22.52 0.24
C SER A 195 19.26 21.49 -0.86
N PHE A 196 18.75 21.68 -2.08
CA PHE A 196 19.15 20.91 -3.27
C PHE A 196 19.62 21.86 -4.37
N LYS A 197 20.90 22.24 -4.34
CA LYS A 197 21.63 22.59 -5.56
C LYS A 197 22.44 21.36 -6.00
N PRO A 198 22.47 21.05 -7.31
CA PRO A 198 23.28 19.97 -7.86
C PRO A 198 24.77 20.17 -7.59
#